data_AF-A0A3B8JWE1-F1
#
_entry.id   AF-A0A3B8JWE1-F1
#
_cell.length_a   1.000
_cell.length_b   1.000
_cell.length_c   1.000
_cell.angle_alpha   90.00
_cell.angle_beta   90.00
_cell.angle_gamma   90.00
#
_symmetry.space_group_name_H-M   'P 1'
#
loop_
_entity.id
_entity.type
_entity.pdbx_description
1 polymer ?
#
loop_
_entity_poly.entity_id
_entity_poly.type
_entity_poly.pdbx_seq_one_letter_code
_entity_poly.pdbx_strand_id
1 'polypeptide(L)' 'KILQGHTNWVFSLTFRPDSNILASGSWDGTIKLWDVLTGECLTTLRDRPYEGMNITGITGLTEAEKATLKALGAVEDGAL' A
#
# COMPACT_ATOMS: atom_id res chain seq x y z
N LYS A 1 -11.46 -1.46 -21.79
CA LYS A 1 -11.58 -2.39 -20.64
C LYS A 1 -12.03 -1.58 -19.42
N ILE A 2 -12.74 -2.20 -18.48
CA ILE A 2 -13.08 -1.58 -17.19
C ILE A 2 -12.04 -2.05 -16.18
N LEU A 3 -11.35 -1.12 -15.52
CA LEU A 3 -10.35 -1.40 -14.48
C LEU A 3 -11.02 -1.25 -13.12
N GLN A 4 -11.42 -2.38 -12.52
CA GLN A 4 -12.10 -2.39 -11.22
C GLN A 4 -11.08 -2.57 -10.09
N GLY A 5 -11.20 -1.77 -9.03
CA GLY A 5 -10.38 -1.98 -7.83
C GLY A 5 -10.18 -0.74 -6.96
N HIS A 6 -10.36 0.46 -7.49
CA HIS A 6 -10.50 1.64 -6.65
C HIS A 6 -11.84 1.61 -5.93
N THR A 7 -11.84 1.94 -4.63
CA THR A 7 -13.05 1.97 -3.80
C THR A 7 -13.61 3.38 -3.65
N ASN A 8 -12.95 4.36 -4.24
CA ASN A 8 -13.36 5.77 -4.23
C ASN A 8 -12.96 6.49 -5.54
N TRP A 9 -13.33 7.76 -5.67
CA TRP A 9 -13.11 8.57 -6.86
C TRP A 9 -11.65 8.60 -7.29
N VAL A 10 -11.43 8.39 -8.60
CA VAL A 10 -10.14 8.55 -9.24
C VAL A 10 -10.00 9.99 -9.69
N PHE A 11 -8.94 10.66 -9.25
CA PHE A 11 -8.72 12.09 -9.54
C PHE A 11 -7.59 12.34 -10.54
N SER A 12 -6.68 11.39 -10.71
CA SER A 12 -5.53 11.52 -11.60
C SER A 12 -5.24 10.22 -12.33
N LEU A 13 -4.82 10.35 -13.60
CA LEU A 13 -4.51 9.26 -14.50
C LEU A 13 -3.31 9.65 -15.38
N THR A 14 -2.34 8.75 -15.53
CA THR A 14 -1.25 8.93 -16.48
C THR A 14 -0.84 7.60 -17.12
N PHE A 15 -0.52 7.64 -18.41
CA PHE A 15 0.00 6.49 -19.15
C PHE A 15 1.51 6.56 -19.22
N ARG A 16 2.15 5.39 -19.13
CA ARG A 16 3.57 5.26 -19.44
C ARG A 16 3.73 5.18 -20.97
N PRO A 17 4.41 6.14 -21.65
CA PRO A 17 4.33 6.30 -23.11
C PRO A 17 4.80 5.11 -23.96
N ASP A 18 5.68 4.28 -23.42
CA ASP A 18 6.33 3.13 -24.07
C ASP A 18 5.73 1.78 -23.66
N SER A 19 4.63 1.77 -22.89
CA SER A 19 4.07 0.52 -22.37
C SER A 19 2.56 0.54 -22.18
N ASN A 20 2.04 -0.63 -21.88
CA ASN A 20 0.64 -0.82 -21.54
C ASN A 20 0.35 -0.56 -20.06
N ILE A 21 1.18 0.26 -19.38
CA ILE A 21 0.99 0.59 -17.97
C ILE A 21 0.23 1.91 -17.84
N LEU A 22 -0.88 1.85 -17.11
CA LEU A 22 -1.61 3.02 -16.63
C LEU A 22 -1.38 3.16 -15.12
N ALA A 23 -1.12 4.38 -14.66
CA ALA A 23 -1.16 4.73 -13.25
C ALA A 23 -2.44 5.53 -12.96
N SER A 24 -3.13 5.20 -11.87
CA SER A 24 -4.30 5.94 -11.38
C SER A 24 -4.16 6.28 -9.90
N GLY A 25 -4.49 7.53 -9.54
CA GLY A 25 -4.56 7.98 -8.15
C GLY A 25 -6.00 8.22 -7.71
N SER A 26 -6.36 7.72 -6.52
CA SER A 26 -7.73 7.77 -6.00
C SER A 26 -7.80 8.34 -4.58
N TRP A 27 -8.98 8.85 -4.22
CA TRP A 27 -9.35 9.23 -2.86
C TRP A 27 -9.39 8.05 -1.88
N ASP A 28 -9.28 6.82 -2.36
CA ASP A 28 -9.12 5.64 -1.50
C ASP A 28 -7.74 5.55 -0.84
N GLY A 29 -6.88 6.55 -1.04
CA GLY A 29 -5.54 6.63 -0.46
C GLY A 29 -4.51 5.77 -1.19
N THR A 30 -4.83 5.29 -2.41
CA THR A 30 -3.94 4.43 -3.18
C THR A 30 -3.63 4.99 -4.57
N ILE A 31 -2.46 4.60 -5.06
CA ILE A 31 -2.10 4.68 -6.47
C ILE A 31 -2.03 3.25 -7.00
N LYS A 32 -2.74 2.95 -8.10
CA LYS A 32 -2.72 1.63 -8.73
C LYS A 32 -2.03 1.69 -10.07
N LEU A 33 -1.20 0.68 -10.35
CA LEU A 33 -0.62 0.42 -11.66
C LEU A 33 -1.40 -0.71 -12.32
N TRP A 34 -1.74 -0.52 -13.58
CA TRP A 34 -2.59 -1.43 -14.34
C TRP A 34 -1.92 -1.84 -15.63
N ASP A 35 -2.08 -3.09 -16.03
CA ASP A 35 -1.91 -3.49 -17.41
C ASP A 35 -3.22 -3.21 -18.17
N VAL A 36 -3.17 -2.34 -19.18
CA VAL A 36 -4.37 -1.91 -19.90
C VAL A 36 -4.85 -2.94 -20.92
N LEU A 37 -3.97 -3.87 -21.35
CA LEU A 37 -4.32 -4.97 -22.24
C LEU A 37 -5.05 -6.07 -21.48
N THR A 38 -4.57 -6.47 -20.30
CA THR A 38 -5.19 -7.52 -19.48
C THR A 38 -6.31 -6.97 -18.60
N GLY A 39 -6.19 -5.71 -18.17
CA GLY A 39 -7.08 -5.07 -17.22
C GLY A 39 -6.74 -5.38 -15.76
N GLU A 40 -5.61 -6.04 -15.51
CA GLU A 40 -5.18 -6.46 -14.18
C GLU A 40 -4.50 -5.32 -13.42
N CYS A 41 -4.70 -5.29 -12.11
CA CYS A 41 -3.95 -4.43 -11.21
C CYS A 41 -2.59 -5.09 -10.90
N LEU A 42 -1.52 -4.51 -11.43
CA LEU A 42 -0.16 -5.01 -11.25
C LEU A 42 0.35 -4.70 -9.84
N THR A 43 0.12 -3.47 -9.39
CA THR A 43 0.63 -2.97 -8.11
C THR A 43 -0.36 -1.99 -7.50
N THR A 44 -0.49 -2.02 -6.17
CA THR A 44 -1.15 -0.97 -5.39
C THR A 44 -0.14 -0.35 -4.45
N LEU A 45 0.16 0.93 -4.67
CA LEU A 45 0.96 1.76 -3.79
C LEU A 45 0.02 2.46 -2.80
N ARG A 46 0.39 2.44 -1.53
CA ARG A 46 -0.33 3.09 -0.44
C ARG A 46 0.68 3.55 0.60
N ASP A 47 0.34 4.57 1.36
CA ASP A 47 1.16 4.94 2.51
C ASP A 47 1.11 3.82 3.56
N ARG A 48 2.27 3.52 4.15
CA ARG A 48 2.46 2.48 5.16
C ARG A 48 3.38 3.02 6.25
N PRO A 49 2.88 3.96 7.07
CA PRO A 49 3.72 4.73 7.98
C PRO A 49 4.43 3.89 9.04
N TYR A 50 3.92 2.68 9.33
CA TYR A 50 4.48 1.77 10.33
C TYR A 50 5.33 0.65 9.72
N GLU A 51 5.36 0.51 8.39
CA GLU A 51 6.12 -0.57 7.75
C GLU A 51 7.63 -0.36 7.98
N GLY A 52 8.28 -1.35 8.58
CA GLY A 52 9.69 -1.29 8.97
C GLY A 52 9.98 -0.45 10.21
N MET A 53 8.97 0.10 10.91
CA MET A 53 9.18 0.84 12.14
C MET A 53 9.74 -0.09 13.24
N ASN A 54 10.96 0.16 13.71
CA ASN A 54 11.55 -0.64 14.79
C ASN A 54 10.95 -0.24 16.15
N ILE A 55 10.28 -1.19 16.82
CA ILE A 55 9.63 -0.98 18.13
C ILE A 55 10.37 -1.67 19.29
N THR A 56 11.59 -2.14 19.06
CA THR A 56 12.39 -2.84 20.07
C THR A 56 12.70 -1.92 21.25
N GLY A 57 12.40 -2.38 22.46
CA GLY A 57 12.70 -1.64 23.69
C GLY A 57 11.77 -0.48 24.00
N ILE A 58 10.68 -0.28 23.25
CA ILE A 58 9.68 0.73 23.59
C ILE A 58 8.95 0.33 24.89
N THR A 59 9.04 1.19 25.90
CA THR A 59 8.33 1.06 27.17
C THR A 59 6.96 1.73 27.12
N GLY A 60 5.98 1.20 27.84
CA GLY A 60 4.65 1.83 27.98
C GLY A 60 3.60 1.37 26.97
N LEU A 61 3.95 0.46 26.05
CA LEU A 61 3.00 -0.24 25.18
C LEU A 61 2.62 -1.61 25.78
N THR A 62 1.34 -1.95 25.66
CA THR A 62 0.78 -3.28 25.92
C THR A 62 1.12 -4.25 24.78
N GLU A 63 1.00 -5.54 25.04
CA GLU A 63 1.20 -6.58 24.02
C GLU A 63 0.20 -6.49 22.86
N ALA A 64 -1.03 -6.04 23.14
CA ALA A 64 -2.04 -5.83 22.11
C ALA A 64 -1.70 -4.64 21.19
N GLU A 65 -1.13 -3.56 21.75
CA GLU A 65 -0.67 -2.41 20.97
C GLU A 65 0.53 -2.79 20.10
N LYS A 66 1.50 -3.54 20.65
CA LYS A 66 2.62 -4.08 19.86
C LYS A 66 2.15 -5.02 18.75
N ALA A 67 1.18 -5.90 19.03
CA ALA A 67 0.60 -6.78 18.03
C ALA A 67 -0.07 -5.99 16.90
N THR A 68 -0.78 -4.91 17.24
CA THR A 68 -1.39 -4.01 16.27
C THR A 68 -0.32 -3.33 15.40
N LEU A 69 0.75 -2.79 15.99
CA LEU A 69 1.85 -2.18 15.23
C LEU A 69 2.55 -3.18 14.31
N LYS A 70 2.79 -4.42 14.78
CA LYS A 70 3.36 -5.50 13.94
C LYS A 70 2.44 -5.85 12.78
N ALA A 71 1.12 -5.90 12.99
CA ALA A 71 0.14 -6.11 11.93
C ALA A 71 0.12 -4.95 10.90
N LEU A 72 0.51 -3.74 11.32
CA LEU A 72 0.70 -2.57 10.45
C LEU A 72 2.08 -2.51 9.77
N GLY A 73 2.98 -3.47 10.08
CA GLY A 73 4.29 -3.63 9.46
C GLY A 73 5.48 -3.23 10.33
N ALA A 74 5.27 -2.88 11.59
CA ALA A 74 6.37 -2.61 12.52
C ALA A 74 7.19 -3.88 12.79
N VAL A 75 8.47 -3.70 13.09
CA VAL A 75 9.44 -4.78 13.32
C VAL A 75 10.00 -4.72 14.73
N GLU A 76 10.32 -5.87 15.30
CA GLU A 76 11.01 -5.99 16.58
C GLU A 76 12.18 -6.95 16.37
N ASP A 77 13.41 -6.44 16.46
CA ASP A 77 14.62 -7.23 16.31
C ASP A 77 14.87 -7.98 17.62
N GLY A 78 14.41 -9.23 17.67
CA GLY A 78 14.53 -10.06 18.87
C GLY A 78 13.92 -11.45 18.81
N ALA A 79 13.55 -11.96 17.62
CA ALA A 79 13.20 -13.37 17.48
C ALA A 79 14.46 -14.21 17.25
N LEU A 80 15.11 -14.60 18.34
CA LEU A 80 15.78 -15.90 18.45
C LEU A 80 14.85 -16.84 19.21
#